data_AF-A0A543ENY6-F1
#
_entry.id   AF-A0A543ENY6-F1
#
_cell.length_a   1.000
_cell.length_b   1.000
_cell.length_c   1.000
_cell.angle_alpha   90.00
_cell.angle_beta   90.00
_cell.angle_gamma   90.00
#
_symmetry.space_group_name_H-M   'P 1'
#
loop_
_entity.id
_entity.type
_entity.pdbx_description
1 polymer ?
#
loop_
_entity_poly.entity_id
_entity_poly.type
_entity_poly.pdbx_seq_one_letter_code
_entity_poly.pdbx_strand_id
1 'polypeptide(L)'
;MKKLNLLMLLALTLLMFGCRTELSNDIENNATQSDFRKTIKLKEALAFKNYLTEIKNNPSNFYSKNEDFFSSLSDDATVTVITQNNVTSYSTVVRHLERSSDVLVYSVDNENKSIGFTAKYKPADFNKKLSD
;
A
#
# COMPACT_ATOMS: atom_id res chain seq x y z
N MET A 1 51.64 -31.36 -21.54
CA MET A 1 50.20 -31.26 -21.16
C MET A 1 49.94 -30.52 -19.85
N LYS A 2 50.82 -30.50 -18.85
CA LYS A 2 50.58 -29.77 -17.57
C LYS A 2 50.45 -28.23 -17.71
N LYS A 3 51.14 -27.62 -18.68
CA LYS A 3 51.13 -26.16 -18.91
C LYS A 3 49.83 -25.66 -19.55
N LEU A 4 49.16 -26.51 -20.35
CA LEU A 4 47.87 -26.19 -20.99
C LEU A 4 46.74 -26.18 -19.97
N ASN A 5 46.75 -27.12 -19.02
CA ASN A 5 45.77 -27.17 -17.93
C ASN A 5 45.88 -25.94 -17.01
N LEU A 6 47.10 -25.44 -16.78
CA LEU A 6 47.32 -24.21 -16.02
C LEU A 6 46.72 -23.00 -16.75
N LEU A 7 46.90 -22.92 -18.07
CA LEU A 7 46.40 -21.84 -18.89
C LEU A 7 44.87 -21.85 -18.97
N MET A 8 44.27 -23.05 -19.06
CA MET A 8 42.82 -23.25 -19.01
C MET A 8 42.25 -22.87 -17.64
N LEU A 9 42.95 -23.21 -16.55
CA LEU A 9 42.53 -22.86 -15.19
C LEU A 9 42.58 -21.34 -14.96
N LEU A 10 43.62 -20.66 -15.46
CA LEU A 10 43.73 -19.20 -15.38
C LEU A 10 42.60 -18.51 -16.16
N ALA A 11 42.31 -18.97 -17.38
CA ALA A 11 41.21 -18.46 -18.19
C ALA A 11 39.84 -18.66 -17.51
N LEU A 12 39.64 -19.80 -16.85
CA LEU A 12 38.40 -20.08 -16.11
C LEU A 12 38.23 -19.15 -14.90
N THR A 13 39.31 -18.83 -14.18
CA THR A 13 39.25 -17.86 -13.08
C THR A 13 38.95 -16.44 -13.56
N LEU A 14 39.50 -16.01 -14.71
CA LEU A 14 39.22 -14.71 -15.33
C LEU A 14 37.75 -14.59 -15.77
N LEU A 15 37.16 -15.66 -16.31
CA LEU A 15 35.72 -15.73 -16.63
C LEU A 15 34.83 -15.60 -15.38
N MET A 16 35.23 -16.21 -14.26
CA MET A 16 34.51 -16.10 -12.98
C MET A 16 34.64 -14.71 -12.32
N PHE A 17 35.74 -13.97 -12.60
CA PHE A 17 35.90 -12.57 -12.18
C PHE A 17 35.17 -11.57 -13.11
N GLY A 18 34.93 -11.94 -14.37
CA GLY A 18 34.15 -11.13 -15.33
C GLY A 18 32.63 -11.18 -15.14
N CYS A 19 32.13 -12.14 -14.35
CA CYS A 19 30.72 -12.23 -13.95
C CYS A 19 30.42 -11.54 -12.60
N ARG A 20 31.29 -10.64 -12.13
CA ARG A 20 30.78 -9.47 -11.43
C ARG A 20 30.40 -8.45 -12.48
N THR A 21 29.27 -8.71 -13.14
CA THR A 21 28.39 -7.60 -13.50
C THR A 21 28.36 -6.75 -12.25
N GLU A 22 28.77 -5.49 -12.42
CA GLU A 22 28.40 -4.43 -11.52
C GLU A 22 27.00 -4.77 -11.04
N LEU A 23 26.85 -4.97 -9.73
CA LEU A 23 25.58 -4.72 -9.10
C LEU A 23 25.32 -3.29 -9.57
N SER A 24 24.63 -3.14 -10.71
CA SER A 24 24.12 -1.88 -11.20
C SER A 24 23.45 -1.40 -9.96
N ASN A 25 24.13 -0.44 -9.34
CA ASN A 25 23.66 0.19 -8.16
C ASN A 25 22.30 0.64 -8.67
N ASP A 26 21.22 0.05 -8.14
CA ASP A 26 19.85 0.47 -8.37
C ASP A 26 19.76 1.90 -7.80
N ILE A 27 20.45 2.81 -8.49
CA ILE A 27 20.41 4.25 -8.43
C ILE A 27 19.28 4.72 -9.37
N GLU A 28 18.52 3.79 -9.95
CA GLU A 28 17.22 4.04 -10.57
C GLU A 28 16.10 3.42 -9.74
N ASN A 29 15.90 3.93 -8.52
CA ASN A 29 14.56 4.09 -7.91
C ASN A 29 14.60 4.75 -6.52
N ASN A 30 15.67 5.48 -6.19
CA ASN A 30 15.57 6.59 -5.22
C ASN A 30 14.97 7.84 -5.85
N ALA A 31 14.20 7.70 -6.95
CA ALA A 31 13.14 8.63 -7.29
C ALA A 31 12.11 8.56 -6.16
N THR A 32 12.36 9.36 -5.12
CA THR A 32 11.33 10.06 -4.36
C THR A 32 10.13 9.20 -3.97
N GLN A 33 10.24 8.50 -2.83
CA GLN A 33 9.05 8.01 -2.09
C GLN A 33 7.99 9.11 -1.90
N SER A 34 8.42 10.38 -1.98
CA SER A 34 7.63 11.60 -1.96
C SER A 34 6.75 11.86 -3.19
N ASP A 35 7.12 11.45 -4.41
CA ASP A 35 6.40 11.91 -5.61
C ASP A 35 5.15 11.07 -5.90
N PHE A 36 5.20 9.76 -5.61
CA PHE A 36 4.06 8.88 -5.82
C PHE A 36 3.12 8.81 -4.61
N ARG A 37 3.58 9.20 -3.42
CA ARG A 37 2.78 9.15 -2.18
C ARG A 37 2.66 10.52 -1.56
N LYS A 38 1.42 10.94 -1.32
CA LYS A 38 1.11 12.18 -0.61
C LYS A 38 0.06 11.97 0.47
N THR A 39 0.04 12.89 1.40
CA THR A 39 -0.97 12.95 2.46
C THR A 39 -1.76 14.24 2.30
N ILE A 40 -3.06 14.12 2.07
CA ILE A 40 -3.97 15.24 1.83
C ILE A 40 -5.17 15.17 2.78
N LYS A 41 -5.96 16.23 2.82
CA LYS A 41 -7.23 16.21 3.57
C LYS A 41 -8.32 15.52 2.78
N LEU A 42 -9.31 14.92 3.45
CA LEU A 42 -10.44 14.27 2.80
C LEU A 42 -11.19 15.23 1.84
N LYS A 43 -11.32 16.50 2.22
CA LYS A 43 -11.90 17.55 1.36
C LYS A 43 -11.15 17.75 0.03
N GLU A 44 -9.86 17.41 -0.03
CA GLU A 44 -9.03 17.50 -1.23
C GLU A 44 -9.06 16.18 -2.05
N ALA A 45 -9.50 15.07 -1.45
CA ALA A 45 -9.56 13.74 -2.05
C ALA A 45 -10.93 13.45 -2.68
N LEU A 46 -11.35 14.25 -3.68
CA LEU A 46 -12.72 14.23 -4.23
C LEU A 46 -13.19 12.83 -4.67
N ALA A 47 -12.36 12.08 -5.40
CA ALA A 47 -12.70 10.73 -5.85
C ALA A 47 -12.99 9.79 -4.67
N PHE A 48 -12.19 9.88 -3.61
CA PHE A 48 -12.40 9.11 -2.40
C PHE A 48 -13.65 9.55 -1.63
N LYS A 49 -13.88 10.86 -1.51
CA LYS A 49 -15.09 11.42 -0.88
C LYS A 49 -16.37 10.97 -1.60
N ASN A 50 -16.34 10.92 -2.94
CA ASN A 50 -17.45 10.42 -3.74
C ASN A 50 -17.70 8.94 -3.49
N TYR A 51 -16.65 8.11 -3.48
CA TYR A 51 -16.74 6.69 -3.11
C TYR A 51 -17.36 6.51 -1.72
N LEU A 52 -16.90 7.26 -0.71
CA LEU A 52 -17.45 7.21 0.65
C LEU A 52 -18.94 7.62 0.71
N THR A 53 -19.36 8.54 -0.16
CA THR A 53 -20.76 8.97 -0.27
C THR A 53 -21.62 7.90 -0.95
N GLU A 54 -21.09 7.26 -2.00
CA GLU A 54 -21.76 6.20 -2.74
C GLU A 54 -22.04 4.98 -1.85
N ILE A 55 -21.04 4.50 -1.12
CA ILE A 55 -21.19 3.35 -0.21
C ILE A 55 -22.11 3.66 0.98
N LYS A 56 -22.20 4.93 1.42
CA LYS A 56 -23.15 5.37 2.44
C LYS A 56 -24.59 5.36 1.92
N ASN A 57 -24.80 5.83 0.70
CA ASN A 57 -26.13 5.94 0.11
C ASN A 57 -26.64 4.62 -0.46
N ASN A 58 -25.75 3.68 -0.78
CA ASN A 58 -26.08 2.41 -1.41
C ASN A 58 -25.44 1.22 -0.68
N PRO A 59 -25.89 0.90 0.56
CA PRO A 59 -25.29 -0.13 1.42
C PRO A 59 -25.58 -1.57 0.96
N SER A 60 -25.45 -1.86 -0.33
CA SER A 60 -25.70 -3.20 -0.88
C SER A 60 -24.66 -4.22 -0.40
N ASN A 61 -25.16 -5.36 0.11
CA ASN A 61 -24.61 -6.68 0.47
C ASN A 61 -23.20 -6.87 1.08
N PHE A 62 -22.27 -5.92 1.02
CA PHE A 62 -20.92 -6.06 1.60
C PHE A 62 -20.75 -5.37 2.96
N TYR A 63 -21.67 -4.47 3.31
CA TYR A 63 -21.59 -3.67 4.53
C TYR A 63 -22.82 -3.89 5.41
N SER A 64 -22.57 -4.36 6.63
CA SER A 64 -23.58 -4.43 7.68
C SER A 64 -24.13 -3.02 7.93
N LYS A 65 -25.47 -2.89 7.89
CA LYS A 65 -26.25 -1.66 8.15
C LYS A 65 -25.95 -0.96 9.48
N ASN A 66 -25.16 -1.57 10.37
CA ASN A 66 -25.07 -1.18 11.77
C ASN A 66 -23.75 -0.51 12.17
N GLU A 67 -22.87 -0.21 11.22
CA GLU A 67 -21.56 0.33 11.57
C GLU A 67 -21.40 1.72 10.98
N ASP A 68 -21.39 2.71 11.88
CA ASP A 68 -21.23 4.17 11.71
C ASP A 68 -19.87 4.59 11.10
N PHE A 69 -19.33 3.75 10.21
CA PHE A 69 -17.97 3.85 9.67
C PHE A 69 -17.73 5.16 8.92
N PHE A 70 -18.71 5.56 8.11
CA PHE A 70 -18.55 6.65 7.16
C PHE A 70 -19.06 7.99 7.70
N SER A 71 -19.92 7.97 8.72
CA SER A 71 -20.47 9.17 9.37
C SER A 71 -19.44 9.90 10.25
N SER A 72 -18.31 9.25 10.59
CA SER A 72 -17.28 9.79 11.48
C SER A 72 -16.11 10.52 10.80
N LEU A 73 -15.96 10.39 9.48
CA LEU A 73 -14.84 10.99 8.76
C LEU A 73 -15.10 12.48 8.49
N SER A 74 -14.45 13.33 9.27
CA SER A 74 -14.38 14.77 9.03
C SER A 74 -13.68 15.09 7.70
N ASP A 75 -14.06 16.20 7.07
CA ASP A 75 -13.38 16.74 5.88
C ASP A 75 -11.89 17.05 6.13
N ASP A 76 -11.49 17.25 7.39
CA ASP A 76 -10.09 17.43 7.80
C ASP A 76 -9.38 16.11 8.16
N ALA A 77 -10.04 14.97 7.98
CA ALA A 77 -9.40 13.67 8.11
C ALA A 77 -8.26 13.49 7.10
N THR A 78 -7.22 12.81 7.53
CA THR A 78 -6.01 12.61 6.75
C THR A 78 -6.21 11.42 5.79
N VAL A 79 -5.94 11.63 4.51
CA VAL A 79 -6.00 10.61 3.46
C VAL A 79 -4.62 10.44 2.85
N THR A 80 -4.13 9.21 2.82
CA THR A 80 -2.94 8.85 2.04
C THR A 80 -3.35 8.57 0.61
N VAL A 81 -2.69 9.19 -0.34
CA VAL A 81 -2.86 8.97 -1.77
C VAL A 81 -1.58 8.40 -2.33
N ILE A 82 -1.69 7.30 -3.07
CA ILE A 82 -0.58 6.63 -3.74
C ILE A 82 -0.96 6.54 -5.22
N THR A 83 -0.16 7.13 -6.10
CA THR A 83 -0.35 7.02 -7.56
C THR A 83 0.84 6.28 -8.15
N GLN A 84 0.62 5.05 -8.57
CA GLN A 84 1.65 4.19 -9.16
C GLN A 84 1.04 3.28 -10.22
N ASN A 85 1.77 3.01 -11.30
CA ASN A 85 1.36 2.08 -12.36
C ASN A 85 -0.05 2.37 -12.91
N ASN A 86 -0.37 3.65 -13.16
CA ASN A 86 -1.70 4.13 -13.62
C ASN A 86 -2.87 3.83 -12.67
N VAL A 87 -2.59 3.49 -11.41
CA VAL A 87 -3.58 3.30 -10.36
C VAL A 87 -3.39 4.41 -9.33
N THR A 88 -4.49 5.04 -8.92
CA THR A 88 -4.51 5.92 -7.77
C THR A 88 -5.28 5.25 -6.63
N SER A 89 -4.58 5.01 -5.54
CA SER A 89 -5.12 4.44 -4.30
C SER A 89 -5.24 5.50 -3.23
N TYR A 90 -6.35 5.46 -2.51
CA TYR A 90 -6.69 6.32 -1.40
C TYR A 90 -6.87 5.44 -0.16
N SER A 91 -6.32 5.87 0.97
CA SER A 91 -6.57 5.19 2.23
C SER A 91 -6.65 6.13 3.42
N THR A 92 -7.48 5.76 4.39
CA THR A 92 -7.60 6.45 5.67
C THR A 92 -7.83 5.44 6.79
N VAL A 93 -7.44 5.81 8.01
CA VAL A 93 -7.64 5.01 9.21
C VAL A 93 -8.78 5.62 10.02
N VAL A 94 -9.79 4.82 10.31
CA VAL A 94 -10.89 5.16 11.22
C VAL A 94 -10.62 4.50 12.56
N ARG A 95 -10.58 5.27 13.64
CA ARG A 95 -10.39 4.75 15.00
C ARG A 95 -11.75 4.60 15.67
N HIS A 96 -12.03 3.42 16.19
CA HIS A 96 -13.21 3.13 17.00
C HIS A 96 -12.81 2.94 18.46
N LEU A 97 -13.56 3.54 19.37
CA LEU A 97 -13.32 3.44 20.81
C LEU A 97 -13.53 2.00 21.33
N GLU A 98 -14.52 1.29 20.79
CA GLU A 98 -15.00 0.02 21.36
C GLU A 98 -14.37 -1.23 20.74
N ARG A 99 -13.75 -1.12 19.55
CA ARG A 99 -13.39 -2.30 18.73
C ARG A 99 -12.14 -2.16 17.89
N SER A 100 -11.29 -1.20 18.21
CA SER A 100 -10.02 -0.86 17.55
C SER A 100 -10.15 -0.07 16.24
N SER A 101 -9.32 -0.28 15.22
CA SER A 101 -9.22 0.60 14.04
C SER A 101 -9.59 -0.13 12.75
N ASP A 102 -10.14 0.61 11.81
CA ASP A 102 -10.44 0.15 10.47
C ASP A 102 -9.65 0.97 9.45
N VAL A 103 -9.24 0.32 8.37
CA VAL A 103 -8.57 0.98 7.24
C VAL A 103 -9.51 0.93 6.05
N LEU A 104 -9.92 2.10 5.57
CA LEU A 104 -10.67 2.23 4.34
C LEU A 104 -9.69 2.36 3.20
N VAL A 105 -9.90 1.58 2.14
CA VAL A 105 -9.07 1.59 0.93
C VAL A 105 -9.99 1.72 -0.28
N TYR A 106 -9.62 2.62 -1.19
CA TYR A 106 -10.26 2.76 -2.49
C TYR A 106 -9.17 2.93 -3.55
N SER A 107 -9.24 2.19 -4.65
CA SER A 107 -8.32 2.33 -5.77
C SER A 107 -9.10 2.47 -7.06
N VAL A 108 -8.60 3.32 -7.95
CA VAL A 108 -9.15 3.53 -9.30
C VAL A 108 -8.01 3.53 -10.30
N ASP A 109 -8.20 2.80 -11.41
CA ASP A 109 -7.26 2.82 -12.53
C ASP A 109 -7.62 3.91 -13.56
N ASN A 110 -6.78 4.07 -14.57
CA ASN A 110 -6.98 5.01 -15.67
C ASN A 110 -8.17 4.67 -16.59
N GLU A 111 -8.70 3.44 -16.51
CA GLU A 111 -9.90 2.98 -17.23
C GLU A 111 -11.18 3.16 -16.39
N ASN A 112 -11.08 3.84 -15.24
CA ASN A 112 -12.15 4.02 -14.25
C ASN A 112 -12.67 2.71 -13.62
N LYS A 113 -11.93 1.60 -13.73
CA LYS A 113 -12.22 0.42 -12.92
C LYS A 113 -11.77 0.71 -11.50
N SER A 114 -12.62 0.37 -10.55
CA SER A 114 -12.36 0.68 -9.15
C SER A 114 -12.67 -0.48 -8.22
N ILE A 115 -11.96 -0.50 -7.10
CA ILE A 115 -12.16 -1.44 -6.01
C ILE A 115 -12.05 -0.69 -4.70
N GLY A 116 -12.95 -0.99 -3.77
CA GLY A 116 -12.88 -0.44 -2.43
C GLY A 116 -13.28 -1.48 -1.39
N PHE A 117 -12.57 -1.46 -0.26
CA PHE A 117 -12.79 -2.39 0.84
C PHE A 117 -12.37 -1.76 2.17
N THR A 118 -12.89 -2.34 3.25
CA THR A 118 -12.50 -2.01 4.61
C THR A 118 -11.72 -3.16 5.21
N ALA A 119 -10.49 -2.90 5.65
CA ALA A 119 -9.70 -3.85 6.41
C ALA A 119 -9.88 -3.56 7.91
N LYS A 120 -10.38 -4.55 8.66
CA LYS A 120 -10.52 -4.44 10.12
C LYS A 120 -9.21 -4.81 10.80
N TYR A 121 -8.60 -3.88 11.53
CA TYR A 121 -7.49 -4.23 12.42
C TYR A 121 -8.08 -4.91 13.66
N LYS A 122 -7.48 -6.00 14.11
CA LYS A 122 -7.80 -6.63 15.39
C LYS A 122 -6.49 -6.87 16.14
N PRO A 123 -6.19 -6.10 17.20
CA PRO A 123 -4.97 -6.32 17.96
C PRO A 123 -4.97 -7.71 18.60
N ALA A 124 -3.80 -8.34 18.64
CA ALA A 124 -3.64 -9.71 19.15
C ALA A 124 -4.10 -9.87 20.61
N ASP A 125 -3.96 -8.81 21.41
CA ASP A 125 -4.30 -8.80 22.85
C ASP A 125 -5.75 -8.43 23.16
N PHE A 126 -6.63 -8.25 22.16
CA PHE A 126 -8.01 -7.77 22.38
C PHE A 126 -8.85 -8.66 23.32
N ASN A 127 -8.51 -9.95 23.46
CA ASN A 127 -9.19 -10.89 24.34
C ASN A 127 -8.42 -11.20 25.64
N LYS A 128 -7.29 -10.54 25.88
CA LYS A 128 -6.54 -10.72 27.13
C LYS A 128 -7.31 -9.94 28.20
N LYS A 129 -8.23 -10.62 28.89
CA LYS A 129 -8.82 -10.08 30.13
C LYS A 129 -7.64 -9.57 30.98
N LEU A 130 -7.70 -8.31 31.41
CA LEU A 130 -6.87 -7.88 32.53
C LEU A 130 -7.26 -8.81 33.69
N SER A 131 -6.46 -9.83 33.91
CA SER A 131 -6.44 -10.58 35.15
C SER A 131 -5.68 -9.70 36.13
N ASP A 132 -6.43 -8.81 36.79
CA ASP A 132 -6.05 -8.23 38.07
C ASP A 132 -6.33 -9.25 39.19
#